data_AF-A0A2V9ZSF1-F1
#
_entry.id   AF-A0A2V9ZSF1-F1
#
_cell.length_a   1.000
_cell.length_b   1.000
_cell.length_c   1.000
_cell.angle_alpha   90.00
_cell.angle_beta   90.00
_cell.angle_gamma   90.00
#
_symmetry.space_group_name_H-M   'P 1'
#
loop_
_entity.id
_entity.type
_entity.pdbx_description
1 polymer ?
#
loop_
_entity_poly.entity_id
_entity_poly.type
_entity_poly.pdbx_seq_one_letter_code
_entity_poly.pdbx_strand_id
1 'polypeptide(L)'
;MVLFGVAVAFSQQPPKSDTTVRDEHSAIGVKEEKTPSSFHRTTHPDAQWYPDAGLGLFIHWGISTVEAKYGISWSMVAGRELSGTQLTPEETKRIIAAHEWKSATTPRHYWSLAEKFNPDKYDPDVWLRAAKAAGFRYAVLTTRHHDGFA
;
A
#
# COMPACT_ATOMS: atom_id res chain seq x y z
N MET A 1 13.02 -19.79 21.20
CA MET A 1 11.58 -19.60 21.41
C MET A 1 11.25 -18.18 20.97
N VAL A 2 10.91 -17.99 19.70
CA VAL A 2 10.60 -16.66 19.13
C VAL A 2 9.08 -16.57 19.07
N LEU A 3 8.51 -15.56 19.72
CA LEU A 3 7.08 -15.29 19.68
C LEU A 3 6.64 -15.08 18.23
N PHE A 4 5.65 -15.85 17.79
CA PHE A 4 4.86 -15.52 16.61
C PHE A 4 3.95 -14.35 16.99
N GLY A 5 4.40 -13.13 16.70
CA GLY A 5 3.51 -11.98 16.61
C GLY A 5 2.77 -12.04 15.28
N VAL A 6 1.56 -12.60 15.26
CA VAL A 6 0.58 -12.19 14.24
C VAL A 6 0.21 -10.76 14.60
N ALA A 7 0.91 -9.80 14.01
CA ALA A 7 0.44 -8.42 14.00
C ALA A 7 -0.75 -8.37 13.04
N VAL A 8 -1.95 -8.65 13.56
CA VAL A 8 -3.16 -8.08 12.95
C VAL A 8 -3.08 -6.59 13.21
N ALA A 9 -2.39 -5.88 12.34
CA ALA A 9 -2.47 -4.43 12.29
C ALA A 9 -3.87 -4.10 11.79
N PHE A 10 -4.84 -3.98 12.70
CA PHE A 10 -5.89 -3.00 12.48
C PHE A 10 -5.15 -1.67 12.36
N SER A 11 -5.08 -1.15 11.13
CA SER A 11 -4.81 0.26 10.93
C SER A 11 -5.90 1.01 11.70
N GLN A 12 -5.62 1.35 12.96
CA GLN A 12 -6.37 2.33 13.72
C GLN A 12 -6.02 3.75 13.24
N GLN A 13 -5.55 3.90 12.00
CA GLN A 13 -5.49 5.23 11.43
C GLN A 13 -6.93 5.74 11.34
N PRO A 14 -7.23 6.91 11.93
CA PRO A 14 -8.52 7.52 11.74
C PRO A 14 -8.78 7.68 10.25
N PRO A 15 -10.05 7.65 9.81
CA PRO A 15 -10.38 7.94 8.42
C PRO A 15 -9.68 9.23 8.00
N LYS A 16 -8.95 9.17 6.89
CA LYS A 16 -8.26 10.34 6.33
C LYS A 16 -9.31 11.42 6.08
N SER A 17 -8.97 12.68 6.36
CA SER A 17 -9.84 13.79 6.04
C SER A 17 -10.02 13.90 4.53
N ASP A 18 -11.16 14.46 4.11
CA ASP A 18 -11.46 14.70 2.68
C ASP A 18 -10.36 15.51 1.99
N THR A 19 -9.68 16.40 2.73
CA THR A 19 -8.52 17.15 2.26
C THR A 19 -7.34 16.23 1.93
N THR A 20 -6.97 15.32 2.82
CA THR A 20 -5.88 14.36 2.56
C THR A 20 -6.20 13.45 1.38
N VAL A 21 -7.46 13.00 1.24
CA VAL A 21 -7.90 12.18 0.10
C VAL A 21 -7.81 12.99 -1.21
N ARG A 22 -8.28 14.24 -1.21
CA ARG A 22 -8.21 15.13 -2.38
C ARG A 22 -6.76 15.43 -2.78
N ASP A 23 -5.86 15.61 -1.82
CA ASP A 23 -4.44 15.86 -2.09
C ASP A 23 -3.78 14.62 -2.70
N GLU A 24 -4.07 13.42 -2.18
CA GLU A 24 -3.60 12.15 -2.74
C GLU A 24 -4.14 11.92 -4.16
N HIS A 25 -5.43 12.19 -4.40
CA HIS A 25 -6.03 12.14 -5.74
C HIS A 25 -5.38 13.13 -6.71
N SER A 26 -5.10 14.35 -6.24
CA SER A 26 -4.42 15.39 -7.03
C SER A 26 -3.00 14.99 -7.41
N ALA A 27 -2.27 14.34 -6.50
CA ALA A 27 -0.91 13.85 -6.74
C ALA A 27 -0.83 12.80 -7.85
N ILE A 28 -1.91 12.03 -8.08
CA ILE A 28 -2.01 11.04 -9.17
C ILE A 28 -2.77 11.57 -10.40
N GLY A 29 -3.05 12.87 -10.45
CA GLY A 29 -3.68 13.54 -11.61
C GLY A 29 -5.20 13.42 -11.68
N VAL A 30 -5.86 12.96 -10.61
CA VAL A 30 -7.34 12.94 -10.51
C VAL A 30 -7.80 14.31 -10.03
N LYS A 31 -8.15 15.19 -10.98
CA LYS A 31 -8.50 16.59 -10.74
C LYS A 31 -9.99 16.87 -10.53
N GLU A 32 -10.86 15.94 -10.93
CA GLU A 32 -12.31 16.07 -10.81
C GLU A 32 -12.87 14.83 -10.11
N GLU A 33 -13.78 15.06 -9.15
CA GLU A 33 -14.72 14.02 -8.73
C GLU A 33 -15.56 13.69 -9.96
N LYS A 34 -15.32 12.54 -10.58
CA LYS A 34 -16.26 12.03 -11.58
C LYS A 34 -17.61 11.94 -10.88
N THR A 35 -18.60 12.71 -11.34
CA THR A 35 -20.01 12.50 -11.00
C THR A 35 -20.25 11.01 -11.05
N PRO A 36 -20.77 10.36 -9.99
CA PRO A 36 -20.86 8.92 -9.99
C PRO A 36 -21.73 8.52 -11.18
N SER A 37 -21.08 8.01 -12.24
CA SER A 37 -21.76 7.26 -13.26
C SER A 37 -22.54 6.19 -12.52
N SER A 38 -23.80 5.97 -12.89
CA SER A 38 -24.63 4.91 -12.34
C SER A 38 -23.76 3.67 -12.13
N PHE A 39 -23.61 3.25 -10.87
CA PHE A 39 -22.74 2.12 -10.55
C PHE A 39 -23.38 0.87 -11.16
N HIS A 40 -22.80 0.39 -12.26
CA HIS A 40 -23.20 -0.87 -12.88
C HIS A 40 -22.35 -1.98 -12.32
N ARG A 41 -22.98 -2.93 -11.62
CA ARG A 41 -22.30 -4.17 -11.23
C ARG A 41 -21.94 -4.95 -12.49
N THR A 42 -20.77 -5.59 -12.46
CA THR A 42 -20.37 -6.52 -13.52
C THR A 42 -21.41 -7.62 -13.69
N THR A 43 -21.79 -7.90 -14.93
CA THR A 43 -22.69 -9.00 -15.30
C THR A 43 -21.93 -10.25 -15.73
N HIS A 44 -20.59 -10.23 -15.66
CA HIS A 44 -19.77 -11.36 -16.05
C HIS A 44 -20.10 -12.58 -15.15
N PRO A 45 -20.39 -13.77 -15.72
CA PRO A 45 -20.84 -14.92 -14.95
C PRO A 45 -19.85 -15.30 -13.83
N ASP A 46 -18.54 -15.26 -14.10
CA ASP A 46 -17.51 -15.63 -13.12
C ASP A 46 -17.28 -14.60 -12.01
N ALA A 47 -17.92 -13.42 -12.08
CA ALA A 47 -17.77 -12.37 -11.08
C ALA A 47 -18.96 -12.25 -10.12
N GLN A 48 -20.02 -13.03 -10.33
CA GLN A 48 -21.25 -12.94 -9.54
C GLN A 48 -21.08 -13.38 -8.08
N TRP A 49 -20.00 -14.09 -7.75
CA TRP A 49 -19.68 -14.46 -6.36
C TRP A 49 -19.19 -13.26 -5.53
N TYR A 50 -18.62 -12.22 -6.16
CA TYR A 50 -17.92 -11.14 -5.47
C TYR A 50 -18.84 -10.25 -4.60
N PRO A 51 -20.04 -9.85 -5.06
CA PRO A 51 -20.98 -9.10 -4.22
C PRO A 51 -21.37 -9.82 -2.92
N ASP A 52 -21.41 -11.16 -2.95
CA ASP A 52 -21.79 -12.00 -1.80
C ASP A 52 -20.57 -12.44 -0.96
N ALA A 53 -19.36 -12.17 -1.43
CA ALA A 53 -18.14 -12.57 -0.76
C ALA A 53 -17.93 -11.79 0.55
N GLY A 54 -18.34 -10.52 0.60
CA GLY A 54 -18.18 -9.69 1.78
C GLY A 54 -16.70 -9.44 2.12
N LEU A 55 -16.20 -10.11 3.15
CA LEU A 55 -14.88 -9.85 3.74
C LEU A 55 -13.73 -10.49 2.95
N GLY A 56 -12.78 -9.66 2.50
CA GLY A 56 -11.58 -10.08 1.77
C GLY A 56 -10.27 -9.73 2.50
N LEU A 57 -9.23 -10.53 2.25
CA LEU A 57 -7.88 -10.34 2.80
C LEU A 57 -6.98 -9.74 1.72
N PHE A 58 -6.36 -8.59 1.99
CA PHE A 58 -5.40 -7.97 1.08
C PHE A 58 -3.99 -8.06 1.66
N ILE A 59 -3.05 -8.65 0.92
CA ILE A 59 -1.70 -8.94 1.40
C ILE A 59 -0.70 -8.13 0.58
N HIS A 60 -0.08 -7.13 1.23
CA HIS A 60 1.13 -6.49 0.74
C HIS A 60 2.35 -7.23 1.30
N TRP A 61 3.08 -7.93 0.44
CA TRP A 61 4.25 -8.69 0.86
C TRP A 61 5.34 -8.66 -0.21
N GLY A 62 6.57 -8.38 0.21
CA GLY A 62 7.71 -8.17 -0.68
C GLY A 62 8.90 -7.56 0.06
N ILE A 63 9.87 -7.00 -0.66
CA ILE A 63 11.12 -6.48 -0.09
C ILE A 63 10.94 -5.39 0.98
N SER A 64 9.80 -4.70 0.98
CA SER A 64 9.40 -3.75 2.02
C SER A 64 9.36 -4.37 3.42
N THR A 65 9.08 -5.67 3.53
CA THR A 65 8.91 -6.36 4.81
C THR A 65 10.22 -6.85 5.42
N VAL A 66 11.34 -6.73 4.71
CA VAL A 66 12.66 -7.17 5.21
C VAL A 66 13.07 -6.35 6.44
N GLU A 67 12.94 -5.03 6.36
CA GLU A 67 13.27 -4.14 7.48
C GLU A 67 12.04 -3.58 8.22
N ALA A 68 10.84 -3.72 7.61
CA ALA A 68 9.54 -3.36 8.20
C ALA A 68 9.42 -1.93 8.79
N LYS A 69 10.34 -1.02 8.43
CA LYS A 69 10.36 0.38 8.90
C LYS A 69 10.11 1.39 7.78
N TYR A 70 10.08 0.94 6.54
CA TYR A 70 9.80 1.77 5.37
C TYR A 70 8.33 1.65 4.98
N GLY A 71 7.71 2.79 4.69
CA GLY A 71 6.40 2.79 4.03
C GLY A 71 6.54 2.12 2.67
N ILE A 72 5.67 1.14 2.40
CA ILE A 72 5.70 0.24 1.22
C ILE A 72 6.05 1.04 -0.03
N SER A 73 7.31 1.06 -0.46
CA SER A 73 7.94 1.92 -1.48
C SER A 73 7.94 3.45 -1.26
N TRP A 74 6.97 4.01 -0.53
CA TRP A 74 6.81 5.45 -0.34
C TRP A 74 7.99 6.14 0.35
N SER A 75 8.76 5.42 1.17
CA SER A 75 9.96 5.96 1.83
C SER A 75 11.10 6.31 0.87
N MET A 76 11.01 5.89 -0.40
CA MET A 76 11.96 6.27 -1.47
C MET A 76 11.62 7.63 -2.11
N VAL A 77 10.41 8.16 -1.89
CA VAL A 77 9.94 9.40 -2.51
C VAL A 77 10.45 10.60 -1.73
N ALA A 78 11.39 11.33 -2.31
CA ALA A 78 11.83 12.62 -1.76
C ALA A 78 10.66 13.60 -1.73
N GLY A 79 10.53 14.37 -0.65
CA GLY A 79 9.42 15.30 -0.47
C GLY A 79 8.13 14.67 0.07
N ARG A 80 8.11 13.37 0.42
CA ARG A 80 6.84 12.72 0.81
C ARG A 80 6.16 13.32 2.03
N GLU A 81 6.85 13.74 3.09
CA GLU A 81 6.17 14.40 4.24
C GLU A 81 5.80 15.86 3.92
N LEU A 82 6.17 16.42 2.75
CA LEU A 82 5.56 17.64 2.24
C LEU A 82 4.15 17.39 1.67
N SER A 83 3.77 16.13 1.45
CA SER A 83 2.41 15.77 1.03
C SER A 83 1.41 16.22 2.11
N GLY A 84 0.58 17.22 1.80
CA GLY A 84 -0.36 17.84 2.74
C GLY A 84 0.08 19.22 3.26
N THR A 85 1.27 19.69 2.88
CA THR A 85 1.66 21.10 3.05
C THR A 85 1.01 21.94 1.96
N GLN A 86 0.68 23.19 2.27
CA GLN A 86 0.03 24.12 1.35
C GLN A 86 1.05 24.80 0.41
N LEU A 87 2.00 24.01 -0.11
CA LEU A 87 3.05 24.45 -1.00
C LEU A 87 2.62 24.28 -2.46
N THR A 88 3.03 25.21 -3.31
CA THR A 88 2.88 25.07 -4.76
C THR A 88 3.79 23.95 -5.30
N PRO A 89 3.48 23.38 -6.48
CA PRO A 89 4.36 22.43 -7.14
C PRO A 89 5.78 22.97 -7.38
N GLU A 90 5.90 24.27 -7.66
CA GLU A 90 7.17 24.96 -7.89
C GLU A 90 7.99 25.08 -6.60
N GLU A 91 7.36 25.43 -5.47
CA GLU A 91 8.00 25.47 -4.15
C GLU A 91 8.43 24.07 -3.71
N THR A 92 7.55 23.08 -3.89
CA THR A 92 7.86 21.67 -3.60
C THR A 92 9.08 21.21 -4.39
N LYS A 93 9.15 21.50 -5.70
CA LYS A 93 10.31 21.19 -6.54
C LYS A 93 11.57 21.91 -6.08
N ARG A 94 11.48 23.19 -5.71
CA ARG A 94 12.65 23.95 -5.20
C ARG A 94 13.20 23.35 -3.92
N ILE A 95 12.35 23.03 -2.95
CA ILE A 95 12.74 22.45 -1.66
C ILE A 95 13.39 21.07 -1.83
N ILE A 96 12.81 20.21 -2.69
CA ILE A 96 13.39 18.91 -3.01
C ILE A 96 14.74 19.08 -3.73
N ALA A 97 14.84 19.99 -4.71
CA ALA A 97 16.06 20.23 -5.48
C ALA A 97 17.19 20.86 -4.64
N ALA A 98 16.84 21.67 -3.63
CA ALA A 98 17.78 22.22 -2.67
C ALA A 98 18.39 21.16 -1.73
N HIS A 99 18.01 19.88 -1.86
CA HIS A 99 18.44 18.77 -1.00
C HIS A 99 18.12 18.95 0.49
N GLU A 100 17.29 19.93 0.83
CA GLU A 100 16.85 20.18 2.20
C GLU A 100 15.93 19.05 2.70
N TRP A 101 15.35 18.30 1.77
CA TRP A 101 14.30 17.33 2.05
C TRP A 101 14.65 15.95 1.49
N LYS A 102 15.23 15.10 2.35
CA LYS A 102 15.73 13.77 1.99
C LYS A 102 14.64 12.71 2.18
N SER A 103 14.61 11.73 1.29
CA SER A 103 13.82 10.52 1.51
C SER A 103 14.38 9.72 2.69
N ALA A 104 13.53 8.97 3.39
CA ALA A 104 13.94 8.11 4.51
C ALA A 104 14.90 6.98 4.06
N THR A 105 14.88 6.64 2.77
CA THR A 105 15.83 5.72 2.14
C THR A 105 16.05 6.09 0.67
N THR A 106 17.19 5.69 0.12
CA THR A 106 17.45 5.83 -1.32
C THR A 106 16.84 4.65 -2.08
N PRO A 107 16.43 4.83 -3.35
CA PRO A 107 15.97 3.71 -4.17
C PRO A 107 16.97 2.55 -4.23
N ARG A 108 18.27 2.86 -4.27
CA ARG A 108 19.35 1.86 -4.27
C ARG A 108 19.36 1.04 -2.97
N HIS A 109 19.29 1.69 -1.82
CA HIS A 109 19.29 0.98 -0.54
C HIS A 109 18.01 0.13 -0.39
N TYR A 110 16.85 0.71 -0.71
CA TYR A 110 15.58 -0.02 -0.66
C TYR A 110 15.60 -1.26 -1.55
N TRP A 111 16.08 -1.14 -2.79
CA TRP A 111 16.19 -2.28 -3.70
C TRP A 111 17.21 -3.33 -3.25
N SER A 112 18.28 -2.95 -2.55
CA SER A 112 19.23 -3.92 -1.96
C SER A 112 18.58 -4.85 -0.94
N LEU A 113 17.41 -4.51 -0.41
CA LEU A 113 16.64 -5.41 0.47
C LEU A 113 16.19 -6.68 -0.26
N ALA A 114 16.10 -6.67 -1.59
CA ALA A 114 15.81 -7.85 -2.39
C ALA A 114 16.81 -8.99 -2.12
N GLU A 115 18.08 -8.66 -1.89
CA GLU A 115 19.14 -9.65 -1.58
C GLU A 115 18.90 -10.36 -0.23
N LYS A 116 18.15 -9.73 0.67
CA LYS A 116 17.85 -10.23 2.01
C LYS A 116 16.45 -10.81 2.12
N PHE A 117 15.61 -10.67 1.11
CA PHE A 117 14.25 -11.18 1.12
C PHE A 117 14.27 -12.70 0.95
N ASN A 118 14.25 -13.41 2.08
CA ASN A 118 14.24 -14.87 2.14
C ASN A 118 13.09 -15.36 3.03
N PRO A 119 11.92 -15.67 2.45
CA PRO A 119 10.75 -16.11 3.20
C PRO A 119 10.80 -17.60 3.52
N ASP A 120 11.83 -18.03 4.25
CA ASP A 120 12.15 -19.44 4.57
C ASP A 120 11.06 -20.18 5.39
N LYS A 121 10.22 -19.43 6.09
CA LYS A 121 9.10 -19.95 6.90
C LYS A 121 7.73 -19.66 6.29
N TYR A 122 7.69 -19.33 5.00
CA TYR A 122 6.43 -19.09 4.31
C TYR A 122 5.66 -20.39 4.12
N ASP A 123 4.47 -20.43 4.71
CA ASP A 123 3.46 -21.48 4.51
C ASP A 123 2.11 -20.78 4.24
N PRO A 124 1.71 -20.65 2.96
CA PRO A 124 0.45 -20.00 2.62
C PRO A 124 -0.77 -20.76 3.12
N ASP A 125 -0.68 -22.08 3.27
CA ASP A 125 -1.82 -22.87 3.70
C ASP A 125 -2.16 -22.56 5.17
N VAL A 126 -1.16 -22.34 6.02
CA VAL A 126 -1.38 -21.90 7.40
C VAL A 126 -2.10 -20.55 7.43
N TRP A 127 -1.66 -19.60 6.61
CA TRP A 127 -2.23 -18.25 6.58
C TRP A 127 -3.67 -18.26 6.05
N LEU A 128 -3.90 -18.96 4.94
CA LEU A 128 -5.22 -19.02 4.31
C LEU A 128 -6.21 -19.88 5.11
N ARG A 129 -5.76 -20.93 5.81
CA ARG A 129 -6.60 -21.67 6.77
C ARG A 129 -7.05 -20.76 7.91
N ALA A 130 -6.13 -19.99 8.49
CA ALA A 130 -6.45 -19.04 9.55
C ALA A 130 -7.41 -17.93 9.06
N ALA A 131 -7.16 -17.37 7.88
CA ALA A 131 -8.03 -16.38 7.26
C ALA A 131 -9.44 -16.93 7.01
N LYS A 132 -9.54 -18.14 6.44
CA LYS A 132 -10.83 -18.82 6.23
C LYS A 132 -11.56 -19.05 7.56
N ALA A 133 -10.86 -19.50 8.59
CA ALA A 133 -11.44 -19.70 9.93
C ALA A 133 -11.92 -18.37 10.55
N ALA A 134 -11.26 -17.26 10.23
CA ALA A 134 -11.67 -15.91 10.63
C ALA A 134 -12.78 -15.29 9.75
N GLY A 135 -13.29 -16.02 8.74
CA GLY A 135 -14.42 -15.59 7.91
C GLY A 135 -14.05 -14.83 6.64
N PHE A 136 -12.76 -14.72 6.28
CA PHE A 136 -12.35 -14.19 4.99
C PHE A 136 -12.78 -15.12 3.85
N ARG A 137 -13.35 -14.54 2.78
CA ARG A 137 -13.95 -15.29 1.65
C ARG A 137 -13.12 -15.25 0.38
N TYR A 138 -12.21 -14.29 0.28
CA TYR A 138 -11.22 -14.20 -0.79
C TYR A 138 -9.94 -13.54 -0.27
N ALA A 139 -8.84 -13.73 -1.01
CA ALA A 139 -7.58 -13.08 -0.73
C ALA A 139 -7.00 -12.48 -2.02
N VAL A 140 -6.33 -11.35 -1.90
CA VAL A 140 -5.60 -10.68 -2.99
C VAL A 140 -4.17 -10.47 -2.54
N LEU A 141 -3.24 -11.03 -3.30
CA LEU A 141 -1.81 -10.87 -3.09
C LEU A 141 -1.28 -9.81 -4.06
N THR A 142 -0.45 -8.88 -3.56
CA THR A 142 0.28 -7.96 -4.43
C THR A 142 1.29 -8.72 -5.27
N THR A 143 1.03 -8.84 -6.57
CA THR A 143 1.96 -9.47 -7.52
C THR A 143 3.12 -8.55 -7.88
N ARG A 144 2.91 -7.23 -7.82
CA ARG A 144 3.93 -6.19 -7.96
C ARG A 144 3.43 -4.91 -7.29
N HIS A 145 4.25 -4.29 -6.45
CA HIS A 145 3.94 -2.99 -5.85
C HIS A 145 4.63 -1.83 -6.62
N HIS A 146 4.50 -0.58 -6.16
CA HIS A 146 5.14 0.58 -6.79
C HIS A 146 6.68 0.53 -6.74
N ASP A 147 7.29 -0.30 -5.90
CA ASP A 147 8.74 -0.53 -5.95
C ASP A 147 9.17 -1.34 -7.17
N GLY A 148 8.29 -2.16 -7.74
CA GLY A 148 8.54 -2.95 -8.94
C GLY A 148 9.07 -4.36 -8.69
N PHE A 149 9.21 -4.81 -7.43
CA PHE A 149 9.62 -6.17 -7.10
C PHE A 149 8.54 -7.19 -7.48
N ALA A 150 8.92 -8.29 -8.13
CA ALA A 150 8.06 -9.39 -8.56
C ALA A 150 8.85 -10.70 -8.64
#